data_AF-A0A2S2PHV1-F1
#
_entry.id   AF-A0A2S2PHV1-F1
#
_cell.length_a   1.000
_cell.length_b   1.000
_cell.length_c   1.000
_cell.angle_alpha   90.00
_cell.angle_beta   90.00
_cell.angle_gamma   90.00
#
_symmetry.space_group_name_H-M   'P 1'
#
loop_
_entity.id
_entity.type
_entity.pdbx_description
1 polymer ?
#
loop_
_entity_poly.entity_id
_entity_poly.type
_entity_poly.pdbx_seq_one_letter_code
_entity_poly.pdbx_strand_id
1 'polypeptide(L)'
;MDESHPGPTETTGLSRKVEKEEKVHIPDSSTTGFSFRKLWAFTGPGFLMSIAYLDPGNIESDLQSGTTARYKLLWVLMSATILGLVMQRLSARLGVVTGLHLADMCYRQYRKAPRLFVWLMMEVAIIGSDMQEVIGTSIAIYLLSNKM
;
A
#
# COMPACT_ATOMS: atom_id res chain seq x y z
N MET A 1 -46.29 -36.88 -10.75
CA MET A 1 -46.01 -38.10 -9.98
C MET A 1 -44.65 -38.60 -10.44
N ASP A 2 -43.66 -37.71 -10.49
CA ASP A 2 -42.69 -37.35 -9.41
C ASP A 2 -41.53 -38.37 -9.41
N GLU A 3 -40.38 -38.05 -10.01
CA GLU A 3 -39.22 -37.33 -9.43
C GLU A 3 -38.71 -38.00 -8.12
N SER A 4 -37.42 -38.20 -7.84
CA SER A 4 -36.15 -37.81 -8.44
C SER A 4 -35.00 -38.53 -7.68
N HIS A 5 -33.80 -38.50 -8.26
CA HIS A 5 -32.55 -39.16 -7.89
C HIS A 5 -31.99 -38.86 -6.48
N PRO A 6 -31.13 -39.74 -5.92
CA PRO A 6 -30.34 -39.43 -4.72
C PRO A 6 -29.20 -38.46 -5.07
N GLY A 7 -29.27 -37.23 -4.58
CA GLY A 7 -28.24 -36.20 -4.73
C GLY A 7 -27.18 -36.26 -3.62
N PRO A 8 -25.90 -35.96 -3.91
CA PRO A 8 -24.81 -36.09 -2.96
C PRO A 8 -24.50 -34.76 -2.23
N THR A 9 -23.95 -34.90 -1.02
CA THR A 9 -22.94 -34.02 -0.41
C THR A 9 -23.40 -32.70 0.22
N GLU A 10 -23.71 -32.79 1.51
CA GLU A 10 -23.66 -31.69 2.48
C GLU A 10 -22.22 -31.21 2.72
N THR A 11 -21.66 -30.36 1.87
CA THR A 11 -20.50 -29.50 2.23
C THR A 11 -20.50 -28.22 1.41
N THR A 12 -21.48 -27.33 1.61
CA THR A 12 -21.44 -25.97 1.04
C THR A 12 -21.98 -24.94 2.04
N GLY A 13 -21.49 -24.96 3.27
CA GLY A 13 -21.88 -24.00 4.32
C GLY A 13 -20.75 -23.13 4.84
N LEU A 14 -19.48 -23.55 4.69
CA LEU A 14 -18.37 -22.99 5.47
C LEU A 14 -17.41 -22.08 4.70
N SER A 15 -17.65 -21.80 3.41
CA SER A 15 -16.74 -20.98 2.59
C SER A 15 -17.31 -19.60 2.23
N ARG A 16 -18.61 -19.33 2.49
CA ARG A 16 -19.21 -17.99 2.27
C ARG A 16 -19.02 -17.05 3.48
N LYS A 17 -17.92 -17.22 4.21
CA LYS A 17 -17.46 -16.35 5.30
C LYS A 17 -16.17 -15.60 4.92
N VAL A 18 -15.88 -15.51 3.62
CA VAL A 18 -14.92 -14.55 3.09
C VAL A 18 -15.59 -13.17 3.20
N GLU A 19 -15.23 -12.49 4.28
CA GLU A 19 -15.02 -11.04 4.29
C GLU A 19 -16.21 -10.23 3.77
N LYS A 20 -17.24 -10.09 4.62
CA LYS A 20 -17.97 -8.83 4.64
C LYS A 20 -16.92 -7.76 4.92
N GLU A 21 -16.49 -7.04 3.88
CA GLU A 21 -15.81 -5.77 4.04
C GLU A 21 -16.59 -4.98 5.10
N GLU A 22 -16.00 -4.82 6.27
CA GLU A 22 -16.51 -3.97 7.32
C GLU A 22 -16.39 -2.53 6.79
N LYS A 23 -17.40 -2.13 6.00
CA LYS A 23 -17.55 -0.76 5.54
C LYS A 23 -17.61 0.10 6.79
N VAL A 24 -16.55 0.87 6.99
CA VAL A 24 -16.44 1.87 8.06
C VAL A 24 -17.76 2.65 8.13
N HIS A 25 -18.49 2.50 9.23
CA HIS A 25 -19.75 3.19 9.44
C HIS A 25 -19.44 4.68 9.68
N ILE A 26 -19.55 5.48 8.63
CA ILE A 26 -19.32 6.93 8.69
C ILE A 26 -20.56 7.55 9.35
N PRO A 27 -20.45 8.20 10.52
CA PRO A 27 -21.59 8.89 11.11
C PRO A 27 -21.95 10.11 10.27
N ASP A 28 -23.20 10.17 9.83
CA ASP A 28 -23.80 11.33 9.18
C ASP A 28 -24.04 12.45 10.21
N SER A 29 -22.97 13.12 10.63
CA SER A 29 -23.11 14.39 11.34
C SER A 29 -23.51 15.46 10.32
N SER A 30 -24.76 15.89 10.42
CA SER A 30 -25.45 16.97 9.71
C SER A 30 -24.86 18.37 9.98
N THR A 31 -23.54 18.51 9.90
CA THR A 31 -22.83 19.76 10.18
C THR A 31 -21.97 20.12 8.98
N THR A 32 -22.30 21.27 8.37
CA THR A 32 -21.67 21.87 7.19
C THR A 32 -20.27 22.44 7.50
N GLY A 33 -19.39 21.62 8.09
CA GLY A 33 -18.04 22.03 8.52
C GLY A 33 -17.01 20.90 8.50
N PHE A 34 -15.72 21.27 8.53
CA PHE A 34 -14.59 20.34 8.51
C PHE A 34 -14.61 19.42 9.74
N SER A 35 -15.07 18.18 9.57
CA SER A 35 -15.14 17.21 10.67
C SER A 35 -13.80 16.48 10.78
N PHE A 36 -13.03 16.83 11.81
CA PHE A 36 -11.80 16.09 12.16
C PHE A 36 -12.07 14.58 12.32
N ARG A 37 -13.25 14.19 12.81
CA ARG A 37 -13.61 12.76 12.94
C ARG A 37 -13.73 12.06 11.58
N LYS A 38 -14.24 12.75 10.55
CA LYS A 38 -14.23 12.24 9.16
C LYS A 38 -12.81 12.22 8.59
N LEU A 39 -11.99 13.23 8.87
CA LEU A 39 -10.59 13.24 8.45
C LEU A 39 -9.85 12.01 8.99
N TRP A 40 -9.92 11.77 10.31
CA TRP A 40 -9.29 10.61 10.96
C TRP A 40 -9.78 9.27 10.38
N ALA A 41 -11.07 9.15 10.02
CA ALA A 41 -11.60 7.95 9.39
C ALA A 41 -11.02 7.67 7.98
N PHE A 42 -10.58 8.70 7.25
CA PHE A 42 -10.02 8.59 5.89
C PHE A 42 -8.49 8.72 5.82
N THR A 43 -7.81 8.99 6.94
CA THR A 43 -6.34 9.13 6.98
C THR A 43 -5.60 7.81 6.75
N GLY A 44 -6.22 6.66 7.01
CA GLY A 44 -5.59 5.33 6.99
C GLY A 44 -4.75 5.04 5.72
N PRO A 45 -5.33 5.10 4.51
CA PRO A 45 -4.59 4.82 3.28
C PRO A 45 -3.42 5.78 3.03
N GLY A 46 -3.57 7.06 3.41
CA GLY A 46 -2.50 8.04 3.28
C GLY A 46 -1.36 7.78 4.26
N PHE A 47 -1.69 7.37 5.49
CA PHE A 47 -0.70 7.02 6.51
C PHE A 47 0.11 5.77 6.14
N LEU A 48 -0.55 4.71 5.66
CA LEU A 48 0.13 3.50 5.18
C LEU A 48 1.14 3.82 4.07
N MET A 49 0.76 4.70 3.15
CA MET A 49 1.64 5.12 2.05
C MET A 49 2.81 5.99 2.54
N SER A 50 2.60 6.83 3.56
CA SER A 50 3.67 7.62 4.16
C SER A 50 4.70 6.75 4.87
N ILE A 51 4.30 5.67 5.54
CA ILE A 51 5.23 4.74 6.20
C ILE A 51 6.14 4.09 5.16
N ALA A 52 5.57 3.61 4.04
CA ALA A 52 6.34 3.02 2.94
C ALA A 52 7.32 4.01 2.27
N TYR A 53 7.11 5.32 2.42
CA TYR A 53 8.10 6.30 1.95
C TYR A 53 9.26 6.48 2.93
N LEU A 54 9.04 6.16 4.21
CA LEU A 54 9.98 6.30 5.32
C LEU A 54 10.75 5.00 5.62
N ASP A 55 10.95 4.15 4.62
CA ASP A 55 11.69 2.89 4.76
C ASP A 55 13.16 3.14 5.16
N PRO A 56 13.78 2.22 5.94
CA PRO A 56 15.16 2.37 6.41
C PRO A 56 16.17 2.67 5.30
N GLY A 57 16.01 2.09 4.10
CA GLY A 57 16.94 2.29 2.99
C GLY A 57 16.85 3.67 2.32
N ASN A 58 15.67 4.29 2.30
CA ASN A 58 15.52 5.68 1.83
C ASN A 58 16.26 6.62 2.79
N ILE A 59 16.05 6.43 4.10
CA ILE A 59 16.70 7.24 5.15
C ILE A 59 18.23 7.06 5.13
N GLU A 60 18.71 5.83 4.98
CA GLU A 60 20.15 5.53 4.88
C GLU A 60 20.79 6.23 3.69
N SER A 61 20.19 6.10 2.49
CA SER A 61 20.71 6.68 1.26
C SER A 61 20.70 8.22 1.29
N ASP A 62 19.63 8.82 1.81
CA ASP A 62 19.51 10.26 1.97
C ASP A 62 20.51 10.80 2.99
N LEU A 63 20.74 10.07 4.10
CA LEU A 63 21.73 10.45 5.10
C LEU A 63 23.16 10.31 4.55
N GLN A 64 23.47 9.21 3.86
CA GLN A 64 24.78 8.98 3.25
C GLN A 64 25.09 10.04 2.19
N SER A 65 24.12 10.36 1.35
CA SER A 65 24.27 11.41 0.34
C SER A 65 24.34 12.81 0.97
N GLY A 66 23.63 13.04 2.07
CA GLY A 66 23.71 14.26 2.88
C GLY A 66 25.05 14.46 3.60
N THR A 67 25.69 13.40 4.09
CA THR A 67 27.04 13.50 4.69
C THR A 67 28.11 13.83 3.63
N THR A 68 27.97 13.29 2.43
CA THR A 68 28.95 13.49 1.33
C THR A 68 28.76 14.82 0.61
N ALA A 69 27.51 15.18 0.27
CA ALA A 69 27.19 16.35 -0.54
C ALA A 69 26.61 17.53 0.26
N ARG A 70 26.46 17.40 1.58
CA ARG A 70 25.83 18.38 2.48
C ARG A 70 24.47 18.80 1.95
N TYR A 71 24.18 20.10 1.95
CA TYR A 71 22.88 20.66 1.56
C TYR A 71 22.64 20.71 0.04
N LYS A 72 23.58 20.27 -0.80
CA LYS A 72 23.44 20.39 -2.25
C LYS A 72 22.33 19.51 -2.83
N LEU A 73 21.96 18.41 -2.16
CA LEU A 73 20.91 17.48 -2.62
C LEU A 73 19.52 17.83 -2.13
N LEU A 74 19.38 18.82 -1.23
CA LEU A 74 18.10 19.13 -0.61
C LEU A 74 17.04 19.58 -1.62
N TRP A 75 17.45 20.30 -2.67
CA TRP A 75 16.54 20.70 -3.74
C TRP A 75 16.07 19.50 -4.57
N VAL A 76 16.96 18.53 -4.82
CA VAL A 76 16.62 17.30 -5.56
C VAL A 76 15.64 16.48 -4.74
N LEU A 77 15.93 16.27 -3.45
CA LEU A 77 15.05 15.55 -2.52
C LEU A 77 13.66 16.19 -2.46
N MET A 78 13.59 17.52 -2.32
CA MET A 78 12.32 18.25 -2.32
C MET A 78 11.56 18.05 -3.65
N SER A 79 12.25 18.13 -4.79
CA SER A 79 11.62 17.91 -6.10
C SER A 79 11.12 16.47 -6.29
N ALA A 80 11.87 15.48 -5.79
CA ALA A 80 11.51 14.07 -5.84
C ALA A 80 10.26 13.79 -5.01
N THR A 81 10.17 14.33 -3.79
CA THR A 81 9.00 14.18 -2.91
C THR A 81 7.75 14.84 -3.51
N ILE A 82 7.89 15.99 -4.17
CA ILE A 82 6.76 16.63 -4.89
C ILE A 82 6.28 15.75 -6.04
N LEU A 83 7.20 15.18 -6.84
CA LEU A 83 6.85 14.28 -7.92
C LEU A 83 6.17 13.01 -7.40
N GLY A 84 6.67 12.44 -6.30
CA GLY A 84 6.07 11.31 -5.60
C GLY A 84 4.65 11.61 -5.14
N LEU A 85 4.41 12.79 -4.55
CA LEU A 85 3.08 13.22 -4.13
C LEU A 85 2.10 13.33 -5.31
N VAL A 86 2.56 13.85 -6.46
CA VAL A 86 1.75 13.92 -7.68
C VAL A 86 1.39 12.52 -8.17
N MET A 87 2.35 11.59 -8.21
CA MET A 87 2.11 10.19 -8.60
C MET A 87 1.13 9.50 -7.64
N GLN A 88 1.29 9.70 -6.33
CA GLN A 88 0.39 9.13 -5.32
C GLN A 88 -1.04 9.67 -5.48
N ARG A 89 -1.19 10.97 -5.75
CA ARG A 89 -2.50 11.59 -6.01
C ARG A 89 -3.15 11.02 -7.26
N LEU A 90 -2.39 10.76 -8.33
CA LEU A 90 -2.90 10.16 -9.56
C LEU A 90 -3.35 8.71 -9.32
N SER A 91 -2.56 7.92 -8.59
CA SER A 91 -2.90 6.55 -8.20
C SER A 91 -4.17 6.50 -7.35
N ALA A 92 -4.27 7.37 -6.34
CA ALA A 92 -5.47 7.50 -5.51
C ALA A 92 -6.69 7.92 -6.35
N ARG A 93 -6.54 8.89 -7.25
CA ARG A 93 -7.64 9.34 -8.13
C ARG A 93 -8.08 8.22 -9.07
N LEU A 94 -7.16 7.42 -9.60
CA LEU A 94 -7.48 6.26 -10.42
C LEU A 94 -8.32 5.25 -9.62
N GLY A 95 -7.88 4.89 -8.42
CA GLY A 95 -8.59 3.95 -7.55
C GLY A 95 -9.97 4.45 -7.14
N VAL A 96 -10.11 5.73 -6.80
CA VAL A 96 -11.40 6.33 -6.40
C VAL A 96 -12.38 6.44 -7.58
N VAL A 97 -11.91 6.80 -8.77
CA VAL A 97 -12.79 7.00 -9.95
C VAL A 97 -13.20 5.67 -10.59
N THR A 98 -12.27 4.72 -10.69
CA THR A 98 -12.52 3.44 -11.37
C THR A 98 -13.00 2.34 -10.42
N GLY A 99 -12.77 2.47 -9.11
CA GLY A 99 -13.00 1.42 -8.12
C GLY A 99 -12.03 0.24 -8.24
N LEU A 100 -11.00 0.35 -9.08
CA LEU A 100 -10.04 -0.72 -9.39
C LEU A 100 -8.64 -0.31 -8.98
N HIS A 101 -7.86 -1.27 -8.48
CA HIS A 101 -6.45 -1.04 -8.19
C HIS A 101 -5.61 -0.96 -9.46
N LEU A 102 -4.43 -0.32 -9.38
CA LEU A 102 -3.55 -0.12 -10.54
C LEU A 102 -3.17 -1.46 -11.21
N ALA A 103 -2.93 -2.51 -10.43
CA ALA A 103 -2.61 -3.83 -10.98
C ALA A 103 -3.75 -4.43 -11.82
N ASP A 104 -5.01 -4.17 -11.46
CA ASP A 104 -6.19 -4.64 -12.20
C ASP A 104 -6.35 -3.88 -13.51
N MET A 105 -6.08 -2.57 -13.48
CA MET A 105 -6.06 -1.73 -14.68
C MET A 105 -4.95 -2.17 -15.64
N CYS A 106 -3.75 -2.44 -15.12
CA CYS A 106 -2.66 -3.01 -15.90
C CYS A 106 -3.04 -4.39 -16.46
N TYR A 107 -3.67 -5.25 -15.67
CA TYR A 107 -4.11 -6.57 -16.12
C TYR A 107 -5.08 -6.47 -17.30
N ARG A 108 -6.06 -5.56 -17.24
CA ARG A 108 -7.06 -5.36 -18.30
C ARG A 108 -6.49 -4.72 -19.56
N GLN A 109 -5.57 -3.77 -19.42
CA GLN A 109 -5.01 -3.01 -20.55
C GLN A 109 -3.89 -3.76 -21.28
N TYR A 110 -3.07 -4.54 -20.58
CA TYR A 110 -1.89 -5.19 -21.15
C TYR A 110 -2.16 -6.60 -21.68
N ARG A 111 -1.49 -6.94 -22.80
CA ARG A 111 -1.38 -8.31 -23.32
C ARG A 111 -0.59 -9.22 -22.35
N LYS A 112 -0.66 -10.54 -22.56
CA LYS A 112 -0.10 -11.56 -21.66
C LYS A 112 1.40 -11.37 -21.33
N ALA A 113 2.23 -10.97 -22.29
CA ALA A 113 3.67 -10.82 -22.08
C ALA A 113 4.06 -9.60 -21.20
N PRO A 114 3.64 -8.35 -21.51
CA PRO A 114 3.91 -7.20 -20.63
C PRO A 114 3.30 -7.36 -19.24
N ARG A 115 2.15 -8.02 -19.13
CA ARG A 115 1.51 -8.32 -17.85
C ARG A 115 2.40 -9.16 -16.94
N LEU A 116 2.99 -10.24 -17.46
CA LEU A 116 3.88 -11.10 -16.68
C LEU A 116 5.14 -10.34 -16.27
N PHE A 117 5.67 -9.49 -17.14
CA PHE A 117 6.83 -8.66 -16.84
C PHE A 117 6.57 -7.66 -15.71
N VAL A 118 5.45 -6.92 -15.76
CA VAL A 118 5.06 -5.97 -14.69
C VAL A 118 4.82 -6.70 -13.38
N TRP A 119 4.19 -7.89 -13.43
CA TRP A 119 3.99 -8.72 -12.25
C TRP A 119 5.32 -9.13 -11.63
N LEU A 120 6.26 -9.66 -12.43
CA LEU A 120 7.59 -10.05 -11.96
C LEU A 120 8.37 -8.85 -11.39
N MET A 121 8.32 -7.69 -12.04
CA MET A 121 8.96 -6.48 -11.53
C MET A 121 8.39 -6.04 -10.18
N MET A 122 7.07 -6.11 -9.99
CA MET A 122 6.45 -5.78 -8.71
C MET A 122 6.82 -6.78 -7.62
N GLU A 123 6.86 -8.07 -7.94
CA GLU A 123 7.28 -9.11 -7.00
C GLU A 123 8.71 -8.84 -6.50
N VAL A 124 9.64 -8.58 -7.43
CA VAL A 124 11.03 -8.24 -7.09
C VAL A 124 11.12 -6.93 -6.30
N ALA A 125 10.30 -5.92 -6.64
CA ALA A 125 10.29 -4.64 -5.93
C ALA A 125 9.81 -4.79 -4.48
N ILE A 126 8.76 -5.58 -4.24
CA ILE A 126 8.24 -5.85 -2.89
C ILE A 126 9.26 -6.62 -2.06
N ILE A 127 9.89 -7.66 -2.62
CA ILE A 127 10.96 -8.40 -1.94
C ILE A 127 12.13 -7.47 -1.58
N GLY A 128 12.50 -6.55 -2.48
CA GLY A 128 13.55 -5.57 -2.23
C GLY A 128 13.22 -4.57 -1.11
N SER A 129 11.97 -4.11 -1.03
CA SER A 129 11.48 -3.24 0.05
C SER A 129 11.47 -3.97 1.39
N ASP A 130 10.97 -5.20 1.44
CA ASP A 130 10.94 -6.04 2.65
C ASP A 130 12.35 -6.34 3.20
N MET A 131 13.33 -6.58 2.32
CA MET A 131 14.73 -6.75 2.73
C MET A 131 15.26 -5.55 3.53
N GLN A 132 14.93 -4.31 3.14
CA GLN A 132 15.37 -3.12 3.85
C GLN A 132 14.72 -2.98 5.22
N GLU A 133 13.44 -3.36 5.35
CA GLU A 133 12.71 -3.35 6.62
C GLU A 133 13.31 -4.36 7.63
N VAL A 134 13.64 -5.57 7.16
CA VAL A 134 14.29 -6.60 7.98
C VAL A 134 15.69 -6.18 8.43
N ILE A 135 16.50 -5.62 7.52
CA ILE A 135 17.84 -5.12 7.84
C ILE A 135 17.77 -3.96 8.85
N GLY A 136 16.89 -2.98 8.60
CA GLY A 136 16.70 -1.84 9.48
C GLY A 136 16.24 -2.26 10.87
N THR A 137 15.29 -3.19 10.96
CA THR A 137 14.82 -3.73 12.25
C THR A 137 15.91 -4.49 12.99
N SER A 138 16.70 -5.29 12.27
CA SER A 138 17.83 -6.03 12.86
C SER A 138 18.88 -5.08 13.45
N ILE A 139 19.23 -4.01 12.73
CA ILE A 139 20.16 -2.99 13.20
C ILE A 139 19.54 -2.22 14.38
N ALA A 140 18.27 -1.86 14.32
CA ALA A 140 17.59 -1.16 15.40
C ALA A 140 17.58 -1.98 16.71
N ILE A 141 17.25 -3.27 16.63
CA ILE A 141 17.27 -4.19 17.77
C ILE A 141 18.71 -4.37 18.28
N TYR A 142 19.69 -4.52 17.38
CA TYR A 142 21.10 -4.61 17.77
C TYR A 142 21.54 -3.35 18.53
N LEU A 143 21.22 -2.15 18.05
CA LEU A 143 21.57 -0.90 18.73
C LEU A 143 20.87 -0.73 20.09
N LEU A 144 19.61 -1.16 20.19
CA LEU A 144 18.86 -1.14 21.45
C LEU A 144 19.38 -2.17 22.45
N SER A 145 19.76 -3.37 21.99
CA SER A 145 20.18 -4.48 22.84
C SER A 145 21.67 -4.45 23.18
N ASN A 146 22.54 -3.89 22.33
CA ASN A 146 23.99 -3.78 22.54
C ASN A 146 24.37 -2.74 23.61
N LYS A 147 23.39 -2.36 24.44
CA LYS A 147 23.52 -1.51 25.62
C LYS A 147 22.94 -2.17 26.89
N MET A 148 22.88 -3.50 26.92
CA MET A 148 22.76 -4.33 28.12
C MET A 148 23.91 -5.34 28.18
#